data_AF-A0A7C6AL27-F1
#
_entry.id   AF-A0A7C6AL27-F1
#
_cell.length_a   1.000
_cell.length_b   1.000
_cell.length_c   1.000
_cell.angle_alpha   90.00
_cell.angle_beta   90.00
_cell.angle_gamma   90.00
#
_symmetry.space_group_name_H-M   'P 1'
#
loop_
_entity.id
_entity.type
_entity.pdbx_description
1 polymer ?
#
loop_
_entity_poly.entity_id
_entity_poly.type
_entity_poly.pdbx_seq_one_letter_code
_entity_poly.pdbx_strand_id
1 'polypeptide(L)' 'MARTRLEEMERELEREADNIASLYDPEQEQLQTLVLRPKKKDMAVRWSGLLWLPFWHLESGEVKPGFGLD' A
#
# COMPACT_ATOMS: atom_id res chain seq x y z
N MET A 1 -44.37 -32.81 5.24
CA MET A 1 -44.28 -31.48 5.87
C MET A 1 -43.00 -31.30 6.71
N ALA A 2 -42.61 -32.26 7.56
CA ALA A 2 -41.39 -32.14 8.39
C ALA A 2 -40.07 -32.03 7.59
N ARG A 3 -39.94 -32.76 6.47
CA ARG A 3 -38.72 -32.78 5.64
C ARG A 3 -38.48 -31.46 4.89
N THR A 4 -39.56 -30.86 4.37
CA THR A 4 -39.50 -29.55 3.68
C THR A 4 -39.10 -28.43 4.62
N ARG A 5 -39.57 -28.47 5.88
CA ARG A 5 -39.20 -27.51 6.92
C ARG A 5 -37.70 -27.59 7.26
N LEU A 6 -37.16 -28.81 7.34
CA LEU A 6 -35.73 -29.05 7.57
C LEU A 6 -34.89 -28.49 6.43
N GLU A 7 -35.23 -28.81 5.18
CA GLU A 7 -34.51 -28.31 4.00
C GLU A 7 -34.56 -26.78 3.88
N GLU A 8 -35.65 -26.15 4.32
CA GLU A 8 -35.81 -24.69 4.33
C GLU A 8 -34.91 -24.05 5.39
N MET A 9 -34.87 -24.63 6.60
CA MET A 9 -33.98 -24.18 7.68
C MET A 9 -32.50 -24.38 7.34
N GLU A 10 -32.16 -25.47 6.64
CA GLU A 10 -30.78 -25.78 6.25
C GLU A 10 -30.27 -24.80 5.18
N ARG A 11 -31.14 -24.42 4.23
CA ARG A 11 -30.82 -23.35 3.27
C ARG A 11 -30.69 -21.98 3.92
N GLU A 12 -31.51 -21.69 4.92
CA GLU A 12 -31.43 -20.41 5.65
C GLU A 12 -30.11 -20.33 6.44
N LEU A 13 -29.73 -21.43 7.10
CA LEU A 13 -28.45 -21.55 7.80
C LEU A 13 -27.25 -21.39 6.87
N GLU A 14 -27.26 -22.07 5.71
CA GLU A 14 -26.17 -22.01 4.74
C GLU A 14 -26.01 -20.59 4.17
N ARG A 15 -27.13 -19.91 3.93
CA ARG A 15 -27.14 -18.51 3.49
C ARG A 15 -26.60 -17.56 4.56
N GLU A 16 -26.91 -17.78 5.83
CA GLU A 16 -26.35 -16.98 6.92
C GLU A 16 -24.85 -17.25 7.11
N ALA A 17 -24.42 -18.51 6.99
CA ALA A 17 -23.02 -18.90 7.08
C ALA A 17 -22.18 -18.25 5.95
N ASP A 18 -22.68 -18.29 4.72
CA ASP A 18 -22.03 -17.66 3.56
C ASP A 18 -21.94 -16.13 3.72
N ASN A 19 -23.01 -15.50 4.24
CA ASN A 19 -22.99 -14.06 4.52
C ASN A 19 -21.93 -13.70 5.56
N ILE A 20 -21.83 -14.46 6.66
CA ILE A 20 -20.81 -14.23 7.69
C ILE A 20 -19.42 -14.45 7.11
N ALA A 21 -19.20 -15.53 6.35
CA ALA A 21 -17.91 -15.81 5.71
C ALA A 21 -17.48 -14.66 4.79
N SER A 22 -18.41 -14.09 4.02
CA SER A 22 -18.12 -12.98 3.11
C SER A 22 -17.72 -11.68 3.83
N LEU A 23 -18.22 -11.43 5.05
CA LEU A 23 -17.88 -10.25 5.86
C LEU A 23 -16.46 -10.33 6.43
N TYR A 24 -15.90 -11.53 6.54
CA TYR A 24 -14.59 -11.78 7.13
C TYR A 24 -13.58 -12.32 6.12
N ASP A 25 -13.86 -12.20 4.82
CA ASP A 25 -12.95 -12.58 3.76
C ASP A 25 -11.74 -11.61 3.71
N PRO A 26 -10.53 -12.07 4.08
CA PRO A 26 -9.34 -11.22 4.09
C PRO A 26 -8.93 -10.78 2.67
N GLU A 27 -9.37 -11.45 1.61
CA GLU A 27 -9.08 -11.06 0.23
C GLU A 27 -9.96 -9.88 -0.24
N GLN A 28 -11.11 -9.65 0.40
CA GLN A 28 -12.04 -8.54 0.14
C GLN A 28 -11.72 -7.29 0.99
N GLU A 29 -10.79 -7.40 1.94
CA GLU A 29 -10.49 -6.33 2.89
C GLU A 29 -9.79 -5.15 2.19
N GLN A 30 -10.43 -3.97 2.19
CA GLN A 30 -9.83 -2.76 1.65
C GLN A 30 -8.74 -2.26 2.60
N LEU A 31 -7.48 -2.48 2.21
CA LEU A 31 -6.32 -2.05 2.97
C LEU A 31 -6.32 -0.52 3.11
N GLN A 32 -6.48 -0.03 4.33
CA GLN A 32 -6.42 1.39 4.62
C GLN A 32 -4.96 1.87 4.47
N THR A 33 -4.77 2.92 3.67
CA THR A 33 -3.46 3.57 3.54
C THR A 33 -3.18 4.39 4.79
N LEU A 34 -2.38 3.84 5.70
CA LEU A 34 -1.99 4.54 6.91
C LEU A 34 -0.69 5.33 6.66
N VAL A 35 -0.78 6.66 6.72
CA VAL A 35 0.41 7.52 6.57
C VAL A 35 1.16 7.55 7.90
N LEU A 36 2.19 6.71 8.01
CA LEU A 36 3.12 6.73 9.12
C LEU A 36 4.12 7.89 8.93
N ARG A 37 4.01 8.92 9.77
CA ARG A 37 5.04 9.97 9.86
C ARG A 37 6.05 9.55 10.95
N PRO A 38 7.22 9.00 10.59
CA PRO A 38 8.21 8.62 11.59
C PRO A 38 8.67 9.85 12.37
N LYS A 39 8.79 9.73 13.68
CA LYS A 39 9.37 10.80 14.50
C LYS A 39 10.89 10.77 14.30
N LYS A 40 11.55 11.91 14.48
CA LYS A 40 13.02 12.03 14.38
C LYS A 40 13.79 11.01 15.25
N LYS A 41 13.21 10.59 16.38
CA LYS A 41 13.77 9.57 17.28
C LYS A 41 13.72 8.14 16.72
N ASP A 42 12.83 7.88 15.76
CA ASP A 42 12.57 6.56 15.18
C ASP A 42 13.37 6.34 13.88
N MET A 43 14.24 7.28 13.51
CA MET A 43 15.07 7.22 12.30
C MET A 43 16.54 7.02 12.67
N ALA A 44 17.11 5.88 12.29
CA ALA A 44 18.54 5.61 12.40
C ALA A 44 19.26 6.02 11.11
N VAL A 45 19.86 7.22 11.10
CA VAL A 45 20.73 7.66 9.99
C VAL A 45 22.07 6.93 10.11
N ARG A 46 22.31 5.98 9.21
CA ARG A 46 23.55 5.18 9.22
C ARG A 46 24.73 5.88 8.56
N TRP A 47 24.46 6.66 7.52
CA TRP A 47 25.48 7.42 6.81
C TRP A 47 24.85 8.69 6.23
N SER A 48 25.61 9.77 6.23
CA SER A 48 25.29 11.00 5.53
C SER A 48 26.54 11.49 4.81
N GLY A 49 26.34 12.09 3.64
CA GLY A 49 27.42 12.62 2.82
C GLY A 49 27.02 13.96 2.22
N LEU A 50 28.02 14.81 2.02
CA LEU A 50 27.90 16.03 1.23
C LEU A 50 28.53 15.76 -0.13
N LEU A 51 27.80 16.03 -1.20
CA LEU A 51 28.27 15.86 -2.57
C LEU A 51 28.33 17.21 -3.28
N TRP A 52 29.46 17.48 -3.92
CA TRP A 52 29.61 18.59 -4.86
C TRP A 52 29.52 18.03 -6.26
N LEU A 53 28.58 18.55 -7.05
CA LEU A 53 28.34 18.14 -8.42
C LEU A 53 28.79 19.25 -9.39
N PRO A 54 29.51 18.91 -10.47
CA PRO A 54 29.98 19.91 -11.42
C PRO A 54 28.81 20.39 -12.31
N PHE A 55 28.84 21.68 -12.65
CA PHE A 55 27.95 22.30 -13.63
C PHE A 55 28.77 23.11 -14.63
N TRP A 56 28.42 22.99 -15.91
CA TRP A 56 29.04 23.72 -17.01
C TRP A 56 28.21 24.95 -17.36
N HIS A 57 28.89 26.07 -17.61
CA HIS A 57 28.27 27.25 -18.18
C HIS A 57 28.58 27.27 -19.68
N LEU A 58 27.55 27.19 -20.51
CA LEU A 58 27.68 27.22 -21.96
C LEU A 58 27.73 28.68 -22.45
N GLU A 59 28.31 28.89 -23.63
CA GLU A 59 28.38 30.22 -24.27
C GLU A 59 26.97 30.81 -24.55
N SER A 60 25.96 29.95 -24.64
CA SER A 60 24.55 30.32 -24.75
C SER A 60 23.95 30.91 -23.46
N GLY A 61 24.70 30.88 -22.34
CA GLY A 61 24.20 31.23 -21.00
C GLY A 61 23.44 30.10 -20.30
N GLU A 62 23.35 28.93 -20.92
CA GLU A 62 22.70 27.75 -20.34
C GLU A 62 23.63 27.05 -19.34
N VAL A 63 23.04 26.50 -18.26
CA VAL A 63 23.76 25.74 -17.23
C VAL A 63 23.44 24.27 -17.41
N LYS A 64 24.45 23.46 -17.79
CA LYS A 64 24.29 22.02 -18.01
C LYS A 64 24.94 21.23 -16.86
N PRO A 65 24.27 20.21 -16.29
CA PRO A 65 24.93 19.32 -15.34
C PRO A 65 26.13 18.63 -16.00
N GLY A 66 27.28 18.64 -15.31
CA GLY A 66 28.48 17.91 -15.73
C GLY A 66 28.50 16.44 -15.27
N PHE A 67 27.35 15.94 -14.85
CA PHE A 67 27.12 14.59 -14.38
C PHE A 67 25.87 14.02 -15.07
N GLY A 68 25.93 12.73 -15.43
CA GLY A 68 24.94 12.05 -16.26
C GLY A 68 25.66 11.17 -17.28
N LEU A 69 25.06 10.05 -17.68
CA LEU A 69 25.52 9.28 -18.84
C LEU A 69 25.16 10.08 -20.09
N ASP A 70 26.11 10.21 -21.01
CA ASP A 70 26.04 11.03 -22.23
C ASP A 70 24.76 10.83 -23.07
#